data_AF-A0AAW4Y5F2-F1
#
_entry.id   AF-A0AAW4Y5F2-F1
#
_cell.length_a   1.000
_cell.length_b   1.000
_cell.length_c   1.000
_cell.angle_alpha   90.00
_cell.angle_beta   90.00
_cell.angle_gamma   90.00
#
_symmetry.space_group_name_H-M   'P 1'
#
loop_
_entity.id
_entity.type
_entity.pdbx_description
1 polymer ?
#
loop_
_entity_poly.entity_id
_entity_poly.type
_entity_poly.pdbx_seq_one_letter_code
_entity_poly.pdbx_strand_id
1 'polypeptide(L)'
;MYYSYGNYEAFARPKKPENVENKSAYLIGSGLASLAAACFLIRDGQMEGSKIHILEELPKAGGSLDGENMPLKGYVVRGGREMENHFECLWDLFRSIPSLEIDNASVLDEFYWLNKEDPNYSRCRVIEKQGQRLVTDGDFTLTKMAIKEILDLCLTNEEDLDDVKITDVFSDDFFNSNFWIYWKTMFAFEPWHSAMEMRRYLMRFVHHIGGLADFSALKFTKYNQYESLVLPMVEYLKSHGVQFEYDVKVEDIKVDVTTSQKIAREILIHRHGKAESIKLTVDDLVFVTNGSITESSTYGDNDTPAPPTDELGGSWTLWKNLARQSPEFGNPDKFCQNIPQKSWFVSATSTTNNKDIIDTIESICKRDPLAGKTVTGGIITINDSAWQISFTINRQQQFKDQPKNEISTWIYALYSDVNGDYIKKPITECSGNEICQEWLYHLGVPTDKIEDLAKHASNTIPVYMPYITSYFMTRAIGDRPLVV
;
A
#
# COMPACT_ATOMS: atom_id res chain seq x y z
N MET A 1 27.04 3.25 5.53
CA MET A 1 26.58 3.69 4.20
C MET A 1 26.79 5.20 4.04
N TYR A 2 26.71 5.74 2.83
CA TYR A 2 26.68 7.18 2.58
C TYR A 2 25.58 7.48 1.55
N TYR A 3 24.99 8.67 1.61
CA TYR A 3 24.00 9.12 0.62
C TYR A 3 24.67 9.85 -0.54
N SER A 4 24.11 9.71 -1.72
CA SER A 4 24.55 10.39 -2.93
C SER A 4 23.36 10.68 -3.85
N TYR A 5 23.60 11.49 -4.87
CA TYR A 5 22.64 11.80 -5.93
C TYR A 5 23.40 12.06 -7.24
N GLY A 6 22.67 11.99 -8.35
CA GLY A 6 23.22 12.25 -9.68
C GLY A 6 23.82 11.02 -10.36
N ASN A 7 24.11 11.19 -11.65
CA ASN A 7 24.43 10.08 -12.56
C ASN A 7 25.71 9.31 -12.20
N TYR A 8 26.68 9.95 -11.55
CA TYR A 8 27.96 9.32 -11.26
C TYR A 8 27.78 8.08 -10.37
N GLU A 9 27.13 8.25 -9.22
CA GLU A 9 26.86 7.13 -8.31
C GLU A 9 25.74 6.23 -8.83
N ALA A 10 24.74 6.79 -9.52
CA ALA A 10 23.65 5.99 -10.07
C ALA A 10 24.09 4.97 -11.14
N PHE A 11 25.11 5.28 -11.94
CA PHE A 11 25.63 4.36 -12.97
C PHE A 11 26.88 3.60 -12.55
N ALA A 12 27.52 3.97 -11.43
CA ALA A 12 28.63 3.22 -10.88
C ALA A 12 28.16 1.80 -10.48
N ARG A 13 29.05 0.83 -10.65
CA ARG A 13 28.83 -0.54 -10.15
C ARG A 13 29.73 -0.77 -8.94
N PRO A 14 29.19 -1.27 -7.82
CA PRO A 14 30.02 -1.58 -6.66
C PRO A 14 30.99 -2.72 -6.99
N LYS A 15 32.18 -2.68 -6.40
CA LYS A 15 33.05 -3.86 -6.34
C LYS A 15 32.36 -4.93 -5.50
N LYS A 16 32.70 -6.21 -5.74
CA LYS A 16 32.25 -7.32 -4.89
C LYS A 16 32.61 -7.01 -3.43
N PRO A 17 31.63 -7.00 -2.50
CA PRO A 17 31.91 -6.76 -1.09
C PRO A 17 32.83 -7.82 -0.51
N GLU A 18 33.64 -7.41 0.46
CA GLU A 18 34.59 -8.29 1.14
C GLU A 18 33.89 -9.45 1.85
N ASN A 19 34.46 -10.65 1.71
CA ASN A 19 34.05 -11.89 2.38
C ASN A 19 32.61 -12.36 2.07
N VAL A 20 31.94 -11.80 1.04
CA VAL A 20 30.53 -12.14 0.77
C VAL A 20 30.33 -13.59 0.34
N GLU A 21 31.35 -14.23 -0.24
CA GLU A 21 31.36 -15.66 -0.56
C GLU A 21 31.12 -16.57 0.67
N ASN A 22 31.42 -16.10 1.87
CA ASN A 22 31.24 -16.85 3.12
C ASN A 22 29.96 -16.47 3.88
N LYS A 23 29.10 -15.63 3.30
CA LYS A 23 27.89 -15.10 3.94
C LYS A 23 26.62 -15.72 3.38
N SER A 24 25.58 -15.74 4.20
CA SER A 24 24.21 -16.11 3.84
C SER A 24 23.24 -15.00 4.25
N ALA A 25 22.00 -15.06 3.77
CA ALA A 25 20.94 -14.12 4.14
C ALA A 25 19.61 -14.84 4.37
N TYR A 26 18.95 -14.48 5.47
CA TYR A 26 17.59 -14.90 5.80
C TYR A 26 16.69 -13.67 5.83
N LEU A 27 15.64 -13.69 5.03
CA LEU A 27 14.71 -12.57 4.88
C LEU A 27 13.34 -13.00 5.38
N ILE A 28 12.83 -12.28 6.38
CA ILE A 28 11.58 -12.61 7.06
C ILE A 28 10.43 -11.88 6.37
N GLY A 29 9.51 -12.66 5.81
CA GLY A 29 8.47 -12.23 4.89
C GLY A 29 8.99 -12.13 3.45
N SER A 30 8.06 -12.16 2.50
CA SER A 30 8.31 -12.06 1.06
C SER A 30 7.53 -10.89 0.41
N GLY A 31 7.25 -9.86 1.21
CA GLY A 31 6.81 -8.56 0.71
C GLY A 31 7.90 -7.81 -0.05
N LEU A 32 7.56 -6.63 -0.58
CA LEU A 32 8.46 -5.80 -1.40
C LEU A 32 9.84 -5.59 -0.76
N ALA A 33 9.91 -5.34 0.55
CA ALA A 33 11.16 -5.07 1.24
C ALA A 33 12.14 -6.26 1.16
N SER A 34 11.69 -7.47 1.49
CA SER A 34 12.51 -8.68 1.40
C SER A 34 12.88 -9.01 -0.04
N LEU A 35 11.94 -8.92 -0.98
CA LEU A 35 12.23 -9.18 -2.40
C LEU A 35 13.28 -8.20 -2.94
N ALA A 36 13.16 -6.91 -2.60
CA ALA A 36 14.13 -5.89 -2.98
C ALA A 36 15.50 -6.14 -2.34
N ALA A 37 15.55 -6.45 -1.04
CA ALA A 37 16.80 -6.76 -0.34
C ALA A 37 17.50 -7.97 -0.98
N ALA A 38 16.77 -9.04 -1.31
CA ALA A 38 17.31 -10.19 -2.03
C ALA A 38 17.84 -9.81 -3.43
N CYS A 39 17.13 -8.95 -4.16
CA CYS A 39 17.60 -8.46 -5.47
C CYS A 39 18.92 -7.69 -5.34
N PHE A 40 19.04 -6.81 -4.34
CA PHE A 40 20.29 -6.09 -4.08
C PHE A 40 21.42 -7.01 -3.60
N LEU A 41 21.12 -8.04 -2.80
CA LEU A 41 22.09 -9.07 -2.39
C LEU A 41 22.65 -9.82 -3.60
N ILE A 42 21.81 -10.16 -4.57
CA ILE A 42 22.25 -10.76 -5.85
C ILE A 42 23.07 -9.75 -6.67
N ARG A 43 22.48 -8.59 -6.98
CA ARG A 43 23.04 -7.65 -7.97
C ARG A 43 24.30 -6.94 -7.49
N ASP A 44 24.25 -6.40 -6.28
CA ASP A 44 25.30 -5.52 -5.74
C ASP A 44 26.13 -6.23 -4.69
N GLY A 45 25.47 -7.03 -3.84
CA GLY A 45 26.11 -7.92 -2.90
C GLY A 45 26.90 -9.02 -3.58
N GLN A 46 26.49 -9.44 -4.79
CA GLN A 46 27.07 -10.59 -5.50
C GLN A 46 27.11 -11.84 -4.59
N MET A 47 26.11 -11.96 -3.71
CA MET A 47 25.89 -13.13 -2.88
C MET A 47 25.32 -14.26 -3.74
N GLU A 48 25.75 -15.48 -3.48
CA GLU A 48 25.23 -16.66 -4.18
C GLU A 48 23.76 -16.87 -3.81
N GLY A 49 22.87 -16.98 -4.81
CA GLY A 49 21.43 -17.06 -4.54
C GLY A 49 21.03 -18.27 -3.71
N SER A 50 21.74 -19.39 -3.82
CA SER A 50 21.52 -20.59 -2.99
C SER A 50 21.69 -20.34 -1.49
N LYS A 51 22.33 -19.23 -1.09
CA LYS A 51 22.55 -18.78 0.29
C LYS A 51 21.58 -17.69 0.74
N ILE A 52 20.62 -17.33 -0.12
CA ILE A 52 19.58 -16.35 0.17
C ILE A 52 18.26 -17.11 0.37
N HIS A 53 17.71 -17.00 1.57
CA HIS A 53 16.53 -17.72 2.03
C HIS A 53 15.42 -16.72 2.37
N ILE A 54 14.31 -16.78 1.63
CA ILE A 54 13.13 -15.96 1.88
C ILE A 54 12.09 -16.83 2.58
N LEU A 55 11.74 -16.45 3.81
CA LEU A 55 10.82 -17.20 4.68
C LEU A 55 9.47 -16.48 4.71
N GLU A 56 8.41 -17.12 4.21
CA GLU A 56 7.07 -16.55 4.09
C GLU A 56 6.02 -17.39 4.81
N GLU A 57 5.17 -16.75 5.60
CA GLU A 57 4.06 -17.42 6.29
C GLU A 57 2.93 -17.79 5.33
N LEU A 58 2.67 -16.95 4.33
CA LEU A 58 1.62 -17.18 3.34
C LEU A 58 2.02 -18.21 2.25
N PRO A 59 1.04 -18.76 1.51
CA PRO A 59 1.31 -19.68 0.40
C PRO A 59 1.98 -19.05 -0.82
N LYS A 60 2.11 -17.72 -0.87
CA LYS A 60 2.64 -16.98 -2.03
C LYS A 60 3.31 -15.68 -1.59
N ALA A 61 4.22 -15.19 -2.44
CA ALA A 61 4.93 -13.93 -2.21
C ALA A 61 4.12 -12.68 -2.53
N GLY A 62 4.61 -11.53 -2.06
CA GLY A 62 4.13 -10.19 -2.42
C GLY A 62 3.65 -9.36 -1.24
N GLY A 63 3.20 -9.99 -0.14
CA GLY A 63 2.66 -9.28 1.02
C GLY A 63 1.57 -8.28 0.59
N SER A 64 1.72 -7.01 0.97
CA SER A 64 0.77 -5.93 0.65
C SER A 64 0.74 -5.45 -0.82
N LEU A 65 1.45 -6.14 -1.72
CA LEU A 65 1.42 -5.94 -3.18
C LEU A 65 0.67 -7.09 -3.88
N ASP A 66 -0.41 -7.56 -3.27
CA ASP A 66 -1.27 -8.62 -3.79
C ASP A 66 -2.16 -8.15 -4.95
N GLY A 67 -2.75 -9.14 -5.61
CA GLY A 67 -3.66 -9.02 -6.73
C GLY A 67 -3.95 -10.42 -7.22
N GLU A 68 -5.15 -10.92 -6.97
CA GLU A 68 -5.54 -12.26 -7.41
C GLU A 68 -7.05 -12.39 -7.67
N ASN A 69 -7.40 -13.42 -8.44
CA ASN A 69 -8.77 -13.93 -8.48
C ASN A 69 -8.93 -14.98 -7.37
N MET A 70 -9.48 -14.57 -6.23
CA MET A 70 -9.59 -15.41 -5.05
C MET A 70 -10.62 -16.53 -5.29
N PRO A 71 -10.25 -17.81 -5.08
CA PRO A 71 -11.14 -18.95 -5.33
C PRO A 71 -12.48 -18.80 -4.61
N LEU A 72 -13.58 -19.10 -5.31
CA LEU A 72 -14.96 -19.02 -4.81
C LEU A 72 -15.44 -17.61 -4.41
N LYS A 73 -14.62 -16.56 -4.60
CA LYS A 73 -14.94 -15.17 -4.25
C LYS A 73 -14.91 -14.29 -5.50
N GLY A 74 -13.74 -13.95 -6.01
CA GLY A 74 -13.60 -13.06 -7.17
C GLY A 74 -12.28 -12.28 -7.17
N TYR A 75 -12.15 -11.32 -8.09
CA TYR A 75 -10.99 -10.44 -8.16
C TYR A 75 -10.85 -9.56 -6.92
N VAL A 76 -9.64 -9.51 -6.36
CA VAL A 76 -9.31 -8.69 -5.19
C VAL A 76 -8.02 -7.93 -5.43
N VAL A 77 -8.05 -6.65 -5.06
CA VAL A 77 -6.88 -5.82 -4.80
C VAL A 77 -7.05 -5.23 -3.41
N ARG A 78 -6.16 -5.53 -2.45
CA ARG A 78 -6.25 -4.90 -1.12
C ARG A 78 -5.98 -3.39 -1.15
N GLY A 79 -5.11 -2.94 -2.04
CA GLY A 79 -4.88 -1.53 -2.30
C GLY A 79 -4.13 -1.28 -3.61
N GLY A 80 -4.46 -0.20 -4.30
CA GLY A 80 -3.63 0.31 -5.40
C GLY A 80 -2.37 0.97 -4.85
N ARG A 81 -1.30 1.01 -5.65
CA ARG A 81 -0.09 1.78 -5.33
C ARG A 81 0.18 2.80 -6.41
N GLU A 82 0.12 4.06 -6.01
CA GLU A 82 0.59 5.18 -6.80
C GLU A 82 2.12 5.26 -6.73
N MET A 83 2.77 5.48 -7.86
CA MET A 83 4.22 5.67 -7.93
C MET A 83 4.55 7.03 -8.55
N GLU A 84 5.76 7.53 -8.29
CA GLU A 84 6.24 8.79 -8.87
C GLU A 84 7.69 8.67 -9.34
N ASN A 85 8.17 9.66 -10.10
CA ASN A 85 9.47 9.59 -10.77
C ASN A 85 10.67 9.63 -9.81
N HIS A 86 10.52 10.20 -8.61
CA HIS A 86 11.56 10.27 -7.58
C HIS A 86 11.48 9.14 -6.54
N PHE A 87 10.90 7.99 -6.88
CA PHE A 87 11.14 6.75 -6.13
C PHE A 87 12.54 6.20 -6.44
N GLU A 88 13.57 6.98 -6.09
CA GLU A 88 14.98 6.81 -6.50
C GLU A 88 15.47 5.36 -6.33
N CYS A 89 15.37 4.81 -5.12
CA CYS A 89 15.87 3.46 -4.82
C CYS A 89 15.05 2.36 -5.54
N LEU A 90 13.75 2.60 -5.73
CA LEU A 90 12.88 1.66 -6.44
C LEU A 90 13.24 1.62 -7.93
N TRP A 91 13.52 2.77 -8.54
CA TRP A 91 13.92 2.81 -9.95
C TRP A 91 15.34 2.29 -10.17
N ASP A 92 16.25 2.44 -9.20
CA ASP A 92 17.54 1.74 -9.22
C ASP A 92 17.34 0.21 -9.25
N LEU A 93 16.45 -0.31 -8.41
CA LEU A 93 16.10 -1.74 -8.40
C LEU A 93 15.53 -2.18 -9.75
N PHE A 94 14.41 -1.58 -10.17
CA PHE A 94 13.59 -2.09 -11.27
C PHE A 94 14.18 -1.87 -12.68
N ARG A 95 15.21 -1.03 -12.84
CA ARG A 95 16.02 -1.04 -14.09
C ARG A 95 16.81 -2.35 -14.29
N SER A 96 16.96 -3.16 -13.23
CA SER A 96 17.73 -4.40 -13.24
C SER A 96 16.85 -5.65 -13.31
N ILE A 97 15.54 -5.49 -13.14
CA ILE A 97 14.57 -6.58 -13.15
C ILE A 97 14.00 -6.69 -14.57
N PRO A 98 14.14 -7.83 -15.26
CA PRO A 98 13.56 -8.03 -16.58
C PRO A 98 12.02 -7.89 -16.56
N SER A 99 11.47 -7.25 -17.58
CA SER A 99 10.02 -7.28 -17.84
C SER A 99 9.58 -8.70 -18.20
N LEU A 100 8.35 -9.06 -17.82
CA LEU A 100 7.69 -10.30 -18.22
C LEU A 100 6.80 -10.12 -19.47
N GLU A 101 6.66 -8.89 -19.96
CA GLU A 101 5.78 -8.53 -21.08
C GLU A 101 6.55 -8.10 -22.33
N ILE A 102 7.73 -7.48 -22.16
CA ILE A 102 8.55 -6.96 -23.25
C ILE A 102 9.94 -7.59 -23.21
N ASP A 103 10.27 -8.35 -24.25
CA ASP A 103 11.58 -8.97 -24.41
C ASP A 103 12.70 -7.94 -24.43
N ASN A 104 13.80 -8.23 -23.74
CA ASN A 104 15.00 -7.37 -23.65
C ASN A 104 14.74 -5.96 -23.07
N ALA A 105 13.70 -5.80 -22.25
CA ALA A 105 13.41 -4.58 -21.51
C ALA A 105 13.37 -4.86 -20.00
N SER A 106 13.67 -3.86 -19.18
CA SER A 106 13.46 -3.92 -17.74
C SER A 106 12.02 -3.55 -17.38
N VAL A 107 11.61 -3.83 -16.14
CA VAL A 107 10.35 -3.34 -15.56
C VAL A 107 10.29 -1.81 -15.60
N LEU A 108 11.42 -1.13 -15.37
CA LEU A 108 11.49 0.33 -15.50
C LEU A 108 11.19 0.78 -16.94
N ASP A 109 11.73 0.09 -17.95
CA ASP A 109 11.51 0.45 -19.36
C ASP A 109 10.03 0.33 -19.75
N GLU A 110 9.41 -0.82 -19.44
CA GLU A 110 7.98 -1.04 -19.64
C GLU A 110 7.14 0.04 -18.94
N PHE A 111 7.43 0.29 -17.66
CA PHE A 111 6.74 1.29 -16.86
C PHE A 111 6.90 2.70 -17.44
N TYR A 112 8.11 3.05 -17.86
CA TYR A 112 8.45 4.35 -18.42
C TYR A 112 7.75 4.62 -19.75
N TRP A 113 7.78 3.65 -20.67
CA TRP A 113 7.10 3.77 -21.97
C TRP A 113 5.59 3.85 -21.80
N LEU A 114 5.01 2.95 -20.98
CA LEU A 114 3.56 2.95 -20.71
C LEU A 114 3.08 4.30 -20.19
N ASN A 115 3.76 4.87 -19.19
CA ASN A 115 3.33 6.14 -18.58
C ASN A 115 3.65 7.37 -19.46
N LYS A 116 4.33 7.19 -20.59
CA LYS A 116 4.43 8.20 -21.66
C LYS A 116 3.38 8.02 -22.75
N GLU A 117 3.05 6.78 -23.10
CA GLU A 117 2.02 6.45 -24.08
C GLU A 117 0.61 6.77 -23.57
N ASP A 118 0.39 6.56 -22.28
CA ASP A 118 -0.86 6.83 -21.58
C ASP A 118 -0.58 7.56 -20.25
N PRO A 119 -0.25 8.86 -20.28
CA PRO A 119 0.07 9.62 -19.08
C PRO A 119 -1.15 9.73 -18.15
N ASN A 120 -0.93 9.50 -16.86
CA ASN A 120 -2.00 9.57 -15.88
C ASN A 120 -2.44 11.02 -15.63
N TYR A 121 -3.74 11.24 -15.53
CA TYR A 121 -4.35 12.45 -14.96
C TYR A 121 -5.84 12.18 -14.70
N SER A 122 -6.41 12.84 -13.69
CA SER A 122 -7.83 12.83 -13.38
C SER A 122 -8.58 13.92 -14.14
N ARG A 123 -9.80 13.61 -14.58
CA ARG A 123 -10.73 14.56 -15.20
C ARG A 123 -11.86 14.98 -14.26
N CYS A 124 -11.93 14.34 -13.10
CA CYS A 124 -12.92 14.55 -12.04
C CYS A 124 -12.35 13.93 -10.77
N ARG A 125 -11.82 14.76 -9.86
CA ARG A 125 -11.11 14.28 -8.67
C ARG A 125 -12.03 14.16 -7.46
N VAL A 126 -13.04 15.02 -7.38
CA VAL A 126 -14.00 15.05 -6.27
C VAL A 126 -15.42 15.19 -6.82
N ILE A 127 -16.32 14.36 -6.32
CA ILE A 127 -17.76 14.44 -6.52
C ILE A 127 -18.48 14.66 -5.19
N GLU A 128 -19.70 15.16 -5.28
CA GLU A 128 -20.68 15.31 -4.20
C GLU A 128 -22.10 15.26 -4.79
N LYS A 129 -23.12 15.26 -3.94
CA LYS A 129 -24.54 15.34 -4.33
C LYS A 129 -24.92 14.33 -5.42
N GLN A 130 -24.52 13.08 -5.20
CA GLN A 130 -24.76 11.92 -6.06
C GLN A 130 -24.27 12.13 -7.51
N GLY A 131 -22.94 12.17 -7.67
CA GLY A 131 -22.28 12.17 -8.98
C GLY A 131 -21.91 13.54 -9.56
N GLN A 132 -22.21 14.64 -8.87
CA GLN A 132 -21.88 15.98 -9.35
C GLN A 132 -20.44 16.33 -9.00
N ARG A 133 -19.67 16.81 -9.98
CA ARG A 133 -18.30 17.29 -9.71
C ARG A 133 -18.34 18.48 -8.75
N LEU A 134 -17.45 18.47 -7.75
CA LEU A 134 -17.28 19.60 -6.84
C LEU A 134 -16.95 20.88 -7.63
N VAL A 135 -17.62 21.98 -7.31
CA VAL A 135 -17.52 23.24 -8.07
C VAL A 135 -16.10 23.81 -8.06
N THR A 136 -15.39 23.68 -6.93
CA THR A 136 -14.03 24.17 -6.73
C THR A 136 -12.96 23.10 -7.01
N ASP A 137 -13.31 22.00 -7.66
CA ASP A 137 -12.36 20.92 -7.96
C ASP A 137 -11.22 21.40 -8.87
N GLY A 138 -9.99 21.35 -8.35
CA GLY A 138 -8.78 21.89 -8.96
C GLY A 138 -8.11 22.97 -8.11
N ASP A 139 -8.90 23.71 -7.32
CA ASP A 139 -8.40 24.73 -6.39
C ASP A 139 -8.19 24.13 -4.99
N PHE A 140 -7.11 24.52 -4.31
CA PHE A 140 -6.85 24.07 -2.94
C PHE A 140 -7.70 24.73 -1.85
N THR A 141 -8.33 25.86 -2.17
CA THR A 141 -9.15 26.66 -1.24
C THR A 141 -8.52 26.95 0.13
N LEU A 142 -7.17 26.96 0.20
CA LEU A 142 -6.42 27.29 1.41
C LEU A 142 -6.46 28.79 1.69
N THR A 143 -6.75 29.15 2.95
CA THR A 143 -6.58 30.52 3.42
C THR A 143 -5.10 30.82 3.70
N LYS A 144 -4.77 32.10 3.92
CA LYS A 144 -3.42 32.48 4.34
C LYS A 144 -3.03 31.88 5.69
N MET A 145 -4.01 31.63 6.58
CA MET A 145 -3.76 30.99 7.87
C MET A 145 -3.41 29.51 7.67
N ALA A 146 -4.20 28.77 6.90
CA ALA A 146 -3.91 27.37 6.59
C ALA A 146 -2.54 27.20 5.91
N ILE A 147 -2.17 28.10 4.97
CA ILE A 147 -0.84 28.09 4.36
C ILE A 147 0.25 28.31 5.42
N LYS A 148 0.05 29.26 6.35
CA LYS A 148 1.00 29.51 7.43
C LYS A 148 1.19 28.27 8.31
N GLU A 149 0.12 27.59 8.69
CA GLU A 149 0.18 26.35 9.49
C GLU A 149 0.96 25.25 8.77
N ILE A 150 0.78 25.08 7.45
CA ILE A 150 1.56 24.12 6.65
C ILE A 150 3.06 24.45 6.72
N LEU A 151 3.42 25.73 6.60
CA LEU A 151 4.81 26.19 6.67
C LEU A 151 5.39 26.03 8.07
N ASP A 152 4.63 26.38 9.11
CA ASP A 152 5.05 26.22 10.51
C ASP A 152 5.33 24.76 10.84
N LEU A 153 4.48 23.83 10.38
CA LEU A 153 4.73 22.40 10.52
C LEU A 153 6.03 21.98 9.84
N CYS A 154 6.30 22.46 8.62
CA CYS A 154 7.56 22.16 7.92
C CYS A 154 8.79 22.74 8.63
N LEU A 155 8.66 23.92 9.25
CA LEU A 155 9.71 24.60 10.00
C LEU A 155 9.95 24.01 11.40
N THR A 156 9.00 23.23 11.93
CA THR A 156 9.14 22.52 13.21
C THR A 156 10.20 21.42 13.07
N ASN A 157 11.01 21.19 14.10
CA ASN A 157 11.96 20.07 14.08
C ASN A 157 11.20 18.74 14.15
N GLU A 158 11.79 17.67 13.61
CA GLU A 158 11.12 16.37 13.67
C GLU A 158 11.04 15.85 15.11
N GLU A 159 12.09 16.12 15.89
CA GLU A 159 12.25 15.77 17.30
C GLU A 159 11.23 16.46 18.21
N ASP A 160 10.61 17.55 17.75
CA ASP A 160 9.57 18.29 18.49
C ASP A 160 8.15 17.77 18.17
N LEU A 161 8.02 16.74 17.30
CA LEU A 161 6.75 16.17 16.86
C LEU A 161 6.46 14.77 17.41
N ASP A 162 7.18 14.37 18.46
CA ASP A 162 6.93 13.12 19.18
C ASP A 162 5.48 13.08 19.69
N ASP A 163 4.74 12.07 19.20
CA ASP A 163 3.35 11.80 19.54
C ASP A 163 2.33 12.90 19.20
N VAL A 164 2.71 13.87 18.38
CA VAL A 164 1.85 14.97 17.93
C VAL A 164 0.91 14.51 16.81
N LYS A 165 -0.39 14.84 16.94
CA LYS A 165 -1.42 14.55 15.95
C LYS A 165 -1.54 15.67 14.92
N ILE A 166 -2.07 15.36 13.74
CA ILE A 166 -2.40 16.35 12.71
C ILE A 166 -3.36 17.42 13.26
N THR A 167 -4.35 17.04 14.07
CA THR A 167 -5.27 18.00 14.74
C THR A 167 -4.61 18.91 15.75
N ASP A 168 -3.41 18.60 16.22
CA ASP A 168 -2.72 19.44 17.21
C ASP A 168 -2.00 20.63 16.53
N VAL A 169 -1.80 20.57 15.20
CA VAL A 169 -1.00 21.54 14.44
C VAL A 169 -1.77 22.28 13.34
N PHE A 170 -3.00 21.86 13.04
CA PHE A 170 -3.87 22.51 12.04
C PHE A 170 -5.20 22.91 12.64
N SER A 171 -5.76 24.03 12.16
CA SER A 171 -7.06 24.54 12.58
C SER A 171 -8.13 24.41 11.48
N ASP A 172 -9.33 24.94 11.75
CA ASP A 172 -10.52 24.80 10.90
C ASP A 172 -10.27 25.21 9.43
N ASP A 173 -9.50 26.27 9.19
CA ASP A 173 -9.21 26.76 7.83
C ASP A 173 -8.51 25.68 6.97
N PHE A 174 -7.62 24.88 7.58
CA PHE A 174 -6.94 23.80 6.90
C PHE A 174 -7.89 22.63 6.64
N PHE A 175 -8.63 22.18 7.66
CA PHE A 175 -9.51 21.02 7.53
C PHE A 175 -10.71 21.26 6.60
N ASN A 176 -11.13 22.52 6.42
CA ASN A 176 -12.18 22.90 5.47
C ASN A 176 -11.67 23.13 4.04
N SER A 177 -10.36 22.99 3.80
CA SER A 177 -9.77 23.21 2.49
C SER A 177 -9.90 21.99 1.56
N ASN A 178 -9.94 22.24 0.26
CA ASN A 178 -9.85 21.20 -0.75
C ASN A 178 -8.48 20.52 -0.73
N PHE A 179 -7.43 21.23 -0.31
CA PHE A 179 -6.12 20.62 -0.07
C PHE A 179 -6.23 19.43 0.89
N TRP A 180 -6.94 19.58 2.01
CA TRP A 180 -7.14 18.48 2.95
C TRP A 180 -7.96 17.34 2.34
N ILE A 181 -8.99 17.64 1.53
CA ILE A 181 -9.73 16.61 0.78
C ILE A 181 -8.79 15.78 -0.09
N TYR A 182 -7.97 16.44 -0.92
CA TYR A 182 -7.03 15.76 -1.82
C TYR A 182 -6.00 14.95 -1.05
N TRP A 183 -5.40 15.58 -0.04
CA TRP A 183 -4.29 15.04 0.75
C TRP A 183 -4.71 13.82 1.57
N LYS A 184 -5.77 13.97 2.37
CA LYS A 184 -6.22 12.91 3.28
C LYS A 184 -6.66 11.67 2.53
N THR A 185 -7.27 11.84 1.36
CA THR A 185 -7.77 10.72 0.58
C THR A 185 -6.67 10.05 -0.23
N MET A 186 -5.83 10.80 -0.94
CA MET A 186 -4.78 10.15 -1.75
C MET A 186 -3.73 9.42 -0.90
N PHE A 187 -3.50 9.88 0.33
CA PHE A 187 -2.50 9.30 1.23
C PHE A 187 -3.11 8.53 2.40
N ALA A 188 -4.44 8.47 2.51
CA ALA A 188 -5.15 7.86 3.63
C ALA A 188 -4.74 8.40 5.03
N PHE A 189 -4.57 9.72 5.15
CA PHE A 189 -4.37 10.36 6.45
C PHE A 189 -5.71 10.52 7.20
N GLU A 190 -5.71 10.19 8.48
CA GLU A 190 -6.78 10.51 9.41
C GLU A 190 -6.37 11.68 10.31
N PRO A 191 -7.31 12.47 10.86
CA PRO A 191 -6.99 13.63 11.69
C PRO A 191 -6.14 13.31 12.94
N TRP A 192 -6.24 12.10 13.47
CA TRP A 192 -5.45 11.64 14.64
C TRP A 192 -4.12 10.98 14.27
N HIS A 193 -3.76 10.91 12.99
CA HIS A 193 -2.46 10.40 12.56
C HIS A 193 -1.31 11.36 12.92
N SER A 194 -0.09 10.85 12.80
CA SER A 194 1.16 11.53 13.12
C SER A 194 1.37 12.79 12.27
N ALA A 195 1.47 13.95 12.94
CA ALA A 195 1.93 15.19 12.31
C ALA A 195 3.37 15.08 11.82
N MET A 196 4.21 14.30 12.51
CA MET A 196 5.58 13.98 12.08
C MET A 196 5.61 13.36 10.69
N GLU A 197 4.73 12.39 10.42
CA GLU A 197 4.66 11.77 9.09
C GLU A 197 4.05 12.71 8.05
N MET A 198 3.00 13.45 8.40
CA MET A 198 2.44 14.45 7.49
C MET A 198 3.46 15.51 7.09
N ARG A 199 4.29 16.00 8.04
CA ARG A 199 5.42 16.89 7.77
C ARG A 199 6.40 16.27 6.77
N ARG A 200 6.79 15.01 6.98
CA ARG A 200 7.65 14.28 6.03
C ARG A 200 7.04 14.26 4.64
N TYR A 201 5.74 14.01 4.50
CA TYR A 201 5.05 14.01 3.21
C TYR A 201 5.02 15.40 2.55
N LEU A 202 4.72 16.45 3.31
CA LEU A 202 4.72 17.84 2.82
C LEU A 202 6.06 18.21 2.19
N MET A 203 7.16 17.87 2.84
CA MET A 203 8.51 18.10 2.32
C MET A 203 8.89 17.13 1.20
N ARG A 204 8.50 15.85 1.32
CA ARG A 204 8.90 14.77 0.40
C ARG A 204 8.28 14.90 -0.98
N PHE A 205 7.04 15.39 -1.07
CA PHE A 205 6.29 15.48 -2.33
C PHE A 205 6.05 16.92 -2.78
N VAL A 206 6.78 17.90 -2.22
CA VAL A 206 6.65 19.33 -2.55
C VAL A 206 6.80 19.61 -4.04
N HIS A 207 7.67 18.87 -4.75
CA HIS A 207 7.88 19.00 -6.19
C HIS A 207 6.67 18.57 -7.04
N HIS A 208 5.71 17.86 -6.44
CA HIS A 208 4.49 17.39 -7.09
C HIS A 208 3.24 18.13 -6.65
N ILE A 209 3.34 19.22 -5.88
CA ILE A 209 2.17 19.99 -5.44
C ILE A 209 1.31 20.47 -6.62
N GLY A 210 1.91 20.78 -7.77
CA GLY A 210 1.18 21.17 -8.99
C GLY A 210 0.35 20.03 -9.61
N GLY A 211 0.66 18.77 -9.30
CA GLY A 211 -0.05 17.58 -9.78
C GLY A 211 -0.95 16.93 -8.73
N LEU A 212 -1.19 17.58 -7.60
CA LEU A 212 -1.96 17.04 -6.48
C LEU A 212 -3.46 16.89 -6.81
N ALA A 213 -4.08 17.95 -7.33
CA ALA A 213 -5.53 17.98 -7.59
C ALA A 213 -5.93 17.19 -8.85
N ASP A 214 -5.02 17.01 -9.81
CA ASP A 214 -5.29 16.33 -11.08
C ASP A 214 -4.54 15.01 -11.24
N PHE A 215 -3.75 14.60 -10.25
CA PHE A 215 -2.94 13.38 -10.28
C PHE A 215 -1.98 13.24 -11.46
N SER A 216 -1.60 14.34 -12.12
CA SER A 216 -0.66 14.33 -13.26
C SER A 216 0.75 13.88 -12.89
N ALA A 217 1.11 13.94 -11.61
CA ALA A 217 2.38 13.45 -11.10
C ALA A 217 2.45 11.91 -10.98
N LEU A 218 1.28 11.27 -10.79
CA LEU A 218 1.19 9.84 -10.52
C LEU A 218 1.53 9.00 -11.75
N LYS A 219 2.07 7.82 -11.51
CA LYS A 219 2.41 6.83 -12.52
C LYS A 219 2.00 5.46 -12.01
N PHE A 220 1.53 4.62 -12.92
CA PHE A 220 0.97 3.32 -12.60
C PHE A 220 1.56 2.24 -13.49
N THR A 221 1.70 1.04 -12.93
CA THR A 221 2.04 -0.18 -13.67
C THR A 221 0.94 -0.56 -14.67
N LYS A 222 1.23 -1.53 -15.55
CA LYS A 222 0.27 -2.03 -16.55
C LYS A 222 -0.89 -2.78 -15.89
N TYR A 223 -0.56 -3.75 -15.04
CA TYR A 223 -1.48 -4.55 -14.25
C TYR A 223 -1.34 -4.21 -12.77
N ASN A 224 -2.03 -4.98 -11.92
CA ASN A 224 -1.83 -4.94 -10.48
C ASN A 224 -0.36 -5.15 -10.07
N GLN A 225 -0.01 -4.73 -8.86
CA GLN A 225 1.37 -4.73 -8.38
C GLN A 225 1.94 -6.14 -8.22
N TYR A 226 1.10 -7.16 -7.99
CA TYR A 226 1.56 -8.54 -7.96
C TYR A 226 2.12 -8.96 -9.32
N GLU A 227 1.34 -8.75 -10.39
CA GLU A 227 1.72 -9.14 -11.75
C GLU A 227 2.85 -8.27 -12.32
N SER A 228 2.84 -6.96 -12.04
CA SER A 228 3.78 -6.01 -12.67
C SER A 228 5.06 -5.75 -11.87
N LEU A 229 5.11 -6.10 -10.58
CA LEU A 229 6.29 -5.85 -9.74
C LEU A 229 6.78 -7.12 -9.02
N VAL A 230 5.87 -7.83 -8.32
CA VAL A 230 6.25 -9.01 -7.52
C VAL A 230 6.71 -10.16 -8.41
N LEU A 231 5.91 -10.55 -9.42
CA LEU A 231 6.26 -11.63 -10.34
C LEU A 231 7.60 -11.39 -11.05
N PRO A 232 7.88 -10.21 -11.65
CA PRO A 232 9.19 -9.92 -12.23
C PRO A 232 10.36 -10.13 -11.26
N MET A 233 10.24 -9.65 -10.01
CA MET A 233 11.27 -9.85 -8.99
C MET A 233 11.42 -11.34 -8.63
N VAL A 234 10.31 -12.06 -8.45
CA VAL A 234 10.33 -13.49 -8.11
C VAL A 234 11.01 -14.30 -9.22
N GLU A 235 10.70 -14.04 -10.48
CA GLU A 235 11.36 -14.73 -11.61
C GLU A 235 12.85 -14.37 -11.72
N TYR A 236 13.21 -13.09 -11.50
CA TYR A 236 14.61 -12.68 -11.40
C TYR A 236 15.35 -13.45 -10.29
N LEU A 237 14.78 -13.51 -9.08
CA LEU A 237 15.39 -14.17 -7.93
C LEU A 237 15.51 -15.69 -8.14
N LYS A 238 14.46 -16.34 -8.66
CA LYS A 238 14.49 -17.77 -9.02
C LYS A 238 15.55 -18.09 -10.06
N SER A 239 15.71 -17.24 -11.08
CA SER A 239 16.74 -17.43 -12.12
C SER A 239 18.17 -17.36 -11.57
N HIS A 240 18.36 -16.76 -10.39
CA HIS A 240 19.64 -16.69 -9.67
C HIS A 240 19.76 -17.73 -8.54
N GLY A 241 18.80 -18.65 -8.41
CA GLY A 241 18.86 -19.75 -7.44
C GLY A 241 18.48 -19.39 -6.01
N VAL A 242 17.78 -18.27 -5.79
CA VAL A 242 17.25 -17.86 -4.48
C VAL A 242 16.23 -18.87 -3.95
N GLN A 243 16.31 -19.17 -2.65
CA GLN A 243 15.43 -20.12 -1.98
C GLN A 243 14.18 -19.42 -1.45
N PHE A 244 13.01 -19.92 -1.82
CA PHE A 244 11.72 -19.47 -1.32
C PHE A 244 11.09 -20.57 -0.46
N GLU A 245 10.73 -20.22 0.76
CA GLU A 245 10.18 -21.14 1.75
C GLU A 245 8.84 -20.59 2.25
N TYR A 246 7.75 -21.08 1.66
CA TYR A 246 6.37 -20.72 2.02
C TYR A 246 5.83 -21.58 3.16
N ASP A 247 4.72 -21.15 3.77
CA ASP A 247 4.13 -21.78 4.96
C ASP A 247 5.14 -21.94 6.12
N VAL A 248 6.07 -20.98 6.23
CA VAL A 248 7.07 -20.86 7.30
C VAL A 248 6.78 -19.61 8.12
N LYS A 249 6.17 -19.80 9.27
CA LYS A 249 5.96 -18.73 10.25
C LYS A 249 7.22 -18.54 11.10
N VAL A 250 7.77 -17.34 11.13
CA VAL A 250 8.87 -16.99 12.06
C VAL A 250 8.28 -16.44 13.34
N GLU A 251 8.50 -17.14 14.46
CA GLU A 251 7.93 -16.75 15.75
C GLU A 251 8.83 -15.81 16.53
N ASP A 252 10.14 -16.03 16.48
CA ASP A 252 11.12 -15.24 17.20
C ASP A 252 12.51 -15.39 16.57
N ILE A 253 13.40 -14.42 16.85
CA ILE A 253 14.83 -14.52 16.53
C ILE A 253 15.58 -14.23 17.82
N LYS A 254 16.41 -15.16 18.27
CA LYS A 254 17.24 -14.97 19.47
C LYS A 254 18.41 -14.07 19.12
N VAL A 255 18.51 -12.94 19.80
CA VAL A 255 19.56 -11.94 19.57
C VAL A 255 20.36 -11.74 20.85
N ASP A 256 21.66 -11.96 20.79
CA ASP A 256 22.58 -11.58 21.85
C ASP A 256 22.78 -10.06 21.79
N VAL A 257 22.19 -9.33 22.74
CA VAL A 257 22.38 -7.88 22.90
C VAL A 257 23.35 -7.65 24.06
N THR A 258 24.61 -7.37 23.72
CA THR A 258 25.69 -7.12 24.67
C THR A 258 26.07 -5.64 24.70
N THR A 259 27.02 -5.27 25.56
CA THR A 259 27.53 -3.89 25.63
C THR A 259 28.29 -3.45 24.38
N SER A 260 28.74 -4.37 23.53
CA SER A 260 29.57 -4.07 22.36
C SER A 260 28.95 -4.51 21.03
N GLN A 261 28.00 -5.45 21.03
CA GLN A 261 27.49 -6.10 19.81
C GLN A 261 26.03 -6.54 19.95
N LYS A 262 25.33 -6.59 18.81
CA LYS A 262 24.03 -7.24 18.63
C LYS A 262 24.18 -8.33 17.57
N ILE A 263 23.94 -9.59 17.92
CA ILE A 263 24.16 -10.73 17.00
C ILE A 263 22.95 -11.67 17.05
N ALA A 264 22.26 -11.84 15.93
CA ALA A 264 21.23 -12.88 15.79
C ALA A 264 21.89 -14.27 15.83
N ARG A 265 21.31 -15.18 16.61
CA ARG A 265 21.87 -16.52 16.89
C ARG A 265 21.01 -17.65 16.39
N GLU A 266 19.69 -17.48 16.42
CA GLU A 266 18.77 -18.55 16.06
C GLU A 266 17.42 -17.97 15.62
N ILE A 267 16.90 -18.44 14.49
CA ILE A 267 15.53 -18.15 14.03
C ILE A 267 14.64 -19.31 14.46
N LEU A 268 13.61 -19.02 15.25
CA LEU A 268 12.59 -20.00 15.65
C LEU A 268 11.44 -19.95 14.66
N ILE A 269 11.15 -21.09 14.03
CA ILE A 269 10.16 -21.18 12.96
C ILE A 269 9.14 -22.28 13.21
N HIS A 270 7.96 -22.12 12.62
CA HIS A 270 6.98 -23.17 12.43
C HIS A 270 6.81 -23.43 10.93
N ARG A 271 7.27 -24.59 10.48
CA ARG A 271 7.14 -25.04 9.09
C ARG A 271 6.05 -26.11 9.01
N HIS A 272 4.96 -25.83 8.31
CA HIS A 272 3.80 -26.72 8.21
C HIS A 272 3.34 -27.26 9.59
N GLY A 273 3.30 -26.38 10.60
CA GLY A 273 2.88 -26.70 11.97
C GLY A 273 3.94 -27.39 12.85
N LYS A 274 5.14 -27.66 12.35
CA LYS A 274 6.26 -28.23 13.13
C LYS A 274 7.24 -27.14 13.55
N ALA A 275 7.53 -27.10 14.85
CA ALA A 275 8.56 -26.22 15.39
C ALA A 275 9.96 -26.71 14.96
N GLU A 276 10.72 -25.81 14.35
CA GLU A 276 12.10 -26.02 13.90
C GLU A 276 12.95 -24.80 14.29
N SER A 277 14.27 -24.92 14.18
CA SER A 277 15.17 -23.78 14.38
C SER A 277 16.29 -23.72 13.34
N ILE A 278 16.66 -22.50 12.98
CA ILE A 278 17.78 -22.20 12.07
C ILE A 278 18.86 -21.50 12.90
N LYS A 279 19.99 -22.17 13.12
CA LYS A 279 21.13 -21.58 13.83
C LYS A 279 21.92 -20.66 12.91
N LEU A 280 22.38 -19.55 13.47
CA LEU A 280 23.06 -18.48 12.75
C LEU A 280 24.47 -18.26 13.30
N THR A 281 25.37 -17.96 12.39
CA THR A 281 26.70 -17.39 12.67
C THR A 281 26.68 -15.87 12.45
N VAL A 282 27.81 -15.21 12.67
CA VAL A 282 27.94 -13.76 12.37
C VAL A 282 27.92 -13.45 10.86
N ASP A 283 28.16 -14.46 10.02
CA ASP A 283 28.14 -14.33 8.55
C ASP A 283 26.75 -14.64 7.95
N ASP A 284 25.78 -15.03 8.79
CA ASP A 284 24.38 -15.22 8.39
C ASP A 284 23.56 -13.96 8.73
N LEU A 285 23.28 -13.17 7.69
CA LEU A 285 22.56 -11.90 7.81
C LEU A 285 21.05 -12.17 7.97
N VAL A 286 20.37 -11.41 8.83
CA VAL A 286 18.92 -11.53 9.01
C VAL A 286 18.25 -10.18 8.71
N PHE A 287 17.32 -10.19 7.77
CA PHE A 287 16.54 -9.03 7.37
C PHE A 287 15.09 -9.23 7.81
N VAL A 288 14.63 -8.42 8.77
CA VAL A 288 13.28 -8.56 9.33
C VAL A 288 12.37 -7.48 8.75
N THR A 289 11.27 -7.89 8.12
CA THR A 289 10.15 -6.96 7.83
C THR A 289 9.27 -6.88 9.09
N ASN A 290 9.53 -5.90 9.96
CA ASN A 290 8.88 -5.77 11.27
C ASN A 290 7.52 -5.03 11.17
N GLY A 291 6.44 -5.73 11.52
CA GLY A 291 5.07 -5.22 11.42
C GLY A 291 4.55 -5.21 9.97
N SER A 292 3.23 -5.37 9.82
CA SER A 292 2.59 -5.37 8.51
C SER A 292 1.17 -4.82 8.58
N ILE A 293 0.87 -3.93 7.64
CA ILE A 293 -0.45 -3.30 7.46
C ILE A 293 -1.52 -4.26 6.91
N THR A 294 -1.10 -5.38 6.33
CA THR A 294 -1.99 -6.39 5.73
C THR A 294 -2.03 -7.69 6.53
N GLU A 295 -1.35 -7.73 7.67
CA GLU A 295 -1.44 -8.85 8.61
C GLU A 295 -2.89 -9.01 9.09
N SER A 296 -3.30 -10.26 9.33
CA SER A 296 -4.65 -10.58 9.84
C SER A 296 -5.80 -10.05 8.95
N SER A 297 -5.56 -9.88 7.65
CA SER A 297 -6.62 -9.51 6.71
C SER A 297 -7.68 -10.62 6.64
N THR A 298 -8.96 -10.25 6.71
CA THR A 298 -10.08 -11.17 6.47
C THR A 298 -10.84 -10.77 5.22
N TYR A 299 -11.54 -11.73 4.62
CA TYR A 299 -12.20 -11.55 3.33
C TYR A 299 -13.67 -11.96 3.41
N GLY A 300 -14.57 -11.05 3.06
CA GLY A 300 -15.98 -11.35 2.84
C GLY A 300 -16.24 -11.77 1.40
N ASP A 301 -17.47 -11.65 0.96
CA ASP A 301 -17.89 -11.87 -0.42
C ASP A 301 -19.08 -10.95 -0.76
N ASN A 302 -19.74 -11.20 -1.89
CA ASN A 302 -20.83 -10.33 -2.33
C ASN A 302 -21.98 -10.28 -1.31
N ASP A 303 -22.20 -11.32 -0.51
CA ASP A 303 -23.34 -11.43 0.43
C ASP A 303 -22.90 -11.42 1.91
N THR A 304 -21.60 -11.51 2.18
CA THR A 304 -21.05 -11.63 3.53
C THR A 304 -20.03 -10.51 3.80
N PRO A 305 -20.14 -9.78 4.93
CA PRO A 305 -19.10 -8.85 5.35
C PRO A 305 -17.75 -9.55 5.56
N ALA A 306 -16.65 -8.82 5.39
CA ALA A 306 -15.35 -9.31 5.85
C ALA A 306 -15.32 -9.30 7.38
N PRO A 307 -15.11 -10.44 8.07
CA PRO A 307 -15.20 -10.50 9.53
C PRO A 307 -14.18 -9.57 10.21
N PRO A 308 -14.61 -8.59 11.02
CA PRO A 308 -13.67 -7.78 11.80
C PRO A 308 -12.83 -8.64 12.74
N THR A 309 -11.57 -8.27 12.92
CA THR A 309 -10.62 -8.98 13.80
C THR A 309 -9.65 -7.99 14.44
N ASP A 310 -9.12 -8.35 15.60
CA ASP A 310 -8.04 -7.67 16.32
C ASP A 310 -6.80 -8.57 16.50
N GLU A 311 -6.78 -9.73 15.83
CA GLU A 311 -5.74 -10.74 15.97
C GLU A 311 -4.36 -10.21 15.59
N LEU A 312 -3.39 -10.35 16.51
CA LEU A 312 -1.99 -10.11 16.22
C LEU A 312 -1.40 -11.34 15.51
N GLY A 313 -1.30 -11.26 14.18
CA GLY A 313 -0.67 -12.30 13.36
C GLY A 313 0.84 -12.47 13.60
N GLY A 314 1.50 -13.23 12.72
CA GLY A 314 2.92 -13.57 12.87
C GLY A 314 3.85 -12.36 12.89
N SER A 315 3.64 -11.39 12.00
CA SER A 315 4.47 -10.19 11.86
C SER A 315 4.49 -9.32 13.12
N TRP A 316 3.32 -9.04 13.71
CA TRP A 316 3.22 -8.23 14.93
C TRP A 316 3.71 -8.98 16.17
N THR A 317 3.44 -10.28 16.24
CA THR A 317 3.94 -11.14 17.33
C THR A 317 5.46 -11.25 17.29
N LEU A 318 6.06 -11.45 16.11
CA LEU A 318 7.50 -11.45 15.91
C LEU A 318 8.11 -10.12 16.35
N TRP A 319 7.56 -8.98 15.89
CA TRP A 319 8.11 -7.69 16.29
C TRP A 319 8.02 -7.46 17.80
N LYS A 320 6.90 -7.85 18.45
CA LYS A 320 6.79 -7.82 19.93
C LYS A 320 7.84 -8.71 20.60
N ASN A 321 8.13 -9.89 20.06
CA ASN A 321 9.15 -10.80 20.60
C ASN A 321 10.57 -10.21 20.46
N LEU A 322 10.87 -9.54 19.35
CA LEU A 322 12.12 -8.81 19.17
C LEU A 322 12.22 -7.62 20.14
N ALA A 323 11.20 -6.77 20.22
CA ALA A 323 11.18 -5.58 21.08
C ALA A 323 11.41 -5.90 22.58
N ARG A 324 11.07 -7.12 23.03
CA ARG A 324 11.38 -7.59 24.40
C ARG A 324 12.88 -7.80 24.66
N GLN A 325 13.69 -7.98 23.62
CA GLN A 325 15.13 -8.26 23.72
C GLN A 325 15.97 -6.97 23.76
N SER A 326 15.48 -5.88 23.16
CA SER A 326 16.07 -4.54 23.30
C SER A 326 15.06 -3.45 22.91
N PRO A 327 15.00 -2.32 23.65
CA PRO A 327 14.20 -1.17 23.23
C PRO A 327 14.68 -0.57 21.89
N GLU A 328 15.92 -0.83 21.48
CA GLU A 328 16.44 -0.39 20.17
C GLU A 328 15.77 -1.10 18.98
N PHE A 329 15.04 -2.20 19.24
CA PHE A 329 14.25 -2.90 18.22
C PHE A 329 12.85 -2.29 18.01
N GLY A 330 12.58 -1.15 18.64
CA GLY A 330 11.37 -0.36 18.45
C GLY A 330 10.20 -0.77 19.34
N ASN A 331 9.05 -0.15 19.07
CA ASN A 331 7.86 -0.17 19.91
C ASN A 331 6.61 -0.55 19.08
N PRO A 332 6.39 -1.85 18.81
CA PRO A 332 5.28 -2.30 17.97
C PRO A 332 3.90 -1.86 18.47
N ASP A 333 3.74 -1.67 19.78
CA ASP A 333 2.45 -1.38 20.41
C ASP A 333 1.89 -0.03 19.97
N LYS A 334 2.77 0.93 19.63
CA LYS A 334 2.37 2.24 19.10
C LYS A 334 1.66 2.15 17.75
N PHE A 335 1.90 1.07 17.00
CA PHE A 335 1.40 0.91 15.64
C PHE A 335 0.27 -0.12 15.54
N CYS A 336 0.23 -1.14 16.41
CA CYS A 336 -0.77 -2.22 16.35
C CYS A 336 -1.79 -2.22 17.49
N GLN A 337 -1.65 -1.35 18.50
CA GLN A 337 -2.61 -1.24 19.61
C GLN A 337 -3.34 0.10 19.56
N ASN A 338 -4.53 0.14 20.17
CA ASN A 338 -5.34 1.36 20.32
C ASN A 338 -5.63 2.10 19.00
N ILE A 339 -5.71 1.37 17.88
CA ILE A 339 -6.15 1.93 16.60
C ILE A 339 -7.63 2.34 16.75
N PRO A 340 -7.99 3.60 16.50
CA PRO A 340 -9.38 4.05 16.63
C PRO A 340 -10.32 3.25 15.75
N GLN A 341 -11.51 2.90 16.27
CA GLN A 341 -12.52 2.14 15.52
C GLN A 341 -13.10 2.92 14.32
N LYS A 342 -12.90 4.25 14.30
CA LYS A 342 -13.22 5.10 13.15
C LYS A 342 -12.24 4.94 11.99
N SER A 343 -11.01 4.47 12.22
CA SER A 343 -9.97 4.34 11.18
C SER A 343 -10.44 3.53 9.99
N TRP A 344 -9.85 3.77 8.83
CA TRP A 344 -9.99 2.88 7.68
C TRP A 344 -9.63 1.44 8.09
N PHE A 345 -10.56 0.51 7.87
CA PHE A 345 -10.30 -0.94 7.94
C PHE A 345 -10.73 -1.67 6.68
N VAL A 346 -11.74 -1.17 5.97
CA VAL A 346 -12.36 -1.89 4.86
C VAL A 346 -11.98 -1.31 3.51
N SER A 347 -11.55 -2.19 2.62
CA SER A 347 -11.53 -1.95 1.17
C SER A 347 -12.42 -2.99 0.48
N ALA A 348 -12.84 -2.69 -0.74
CA ALA A 348 -13.59 -3.63 -1.56
C ALA A 348 -13.17 -3.54 -3.04
N THR A 349 -13.21 -4.67 -3.73
CA THR A 349 -13.05 -4.72 -5.19
C THR A 349 -14.40 -5.10 -5.81
N SER A 350 -15.05 -4.17 -6.50
CA SER A 350 -16.33 -4.38 -7.18
C SER A 350 -16.10 -4.62 -8.67
N THR A 351 -16.40 -5.83 -9.13
CA THR A 351 -16.22 -6.25 -10.53
C THR A 351 -17.56 -6.34 -11.24
N THR A 352 -17.66 -5.76 -12.44
CA THR A 352 -18.90 -5.78 -13.24
C THR A 352 -18.60 -5.71 -14.75
N ASN A 353 -19.50 -6.29 -15.55
CA ASN A 353 -19.59 -6.08 -17.00
C ASN A 353 -20.88 -5.33 -17.41
N ASN A 354 -21.64 -4.83 -16.42
CA ASN A 354 -22.92 -4.20 -16.65
C ASN A 354 -22.76 -2.80 -17.26
N LYS A 355 -23.47 -2.56 -18.36
CA LYS A 355 -23.38 -1.29 -19.10
C LYS A 355 -23.95 -0.09 -18.36
N ASP A 356 -25.03 -0.23 -17.60
CA ASP A 356 -25.57 0.90 -16.82
C ASP A 356 -24.53 1.42 -15.81
N ILE A 357 -23.79 0.52 -15.15
CA ILE A 357 -22.72 0.90 -14.20
C ILE A 357 -21.52 1.51 -14.95
N ILE A 358 -21.05 0.85 -16.01
CA ILE A 358 -19.90 1.29 -16.80
C ILE A 358 -20.15 2.67 -17.43
N ASP A 359 -21.32 2.87 -18.03
CA ASP A 359 -21.70 4.13 -18.69
C ASP A 359 -21.89 5.25 -17.65
N THR A 360 -22.37 4.92 -16.43
CA THR A 360 -22.42 5.87 -15.31
C THR A 360 -21.02 6.34 -14.91
N ILE A 361 -20.07 5.41 -14.78
CA ILE A 361 -18.67 5.73 -14.48
C ILE A 361 -18.07 6.60 -15.58
N GLU A 362 -18.27 6.24 -16.85
CA GLU A 362 -17.83 7.01 -18.02
C GLU A 362 -18.37 8.45 -17.96
N SER A 363 -19.64 8.60 -17.58
CA SER A 363 -20.27 9.92 -17.46
C SER A 363 -19.60 10.80 -16.40
N ILE A 364 -18.94 10.24 -15.38
CA ILE A 364 -18.24 10.97 -14.33
C ILE A 364 -16.77 11.21 -14.73
N CYS A 365 -16.03 10.14 -15.03
CA CYS A 365 -14.59 10.21 -15.32
C CYS A 365 -14.27 10.71 -16.74
N LYS A 366 -15.27 10.77 -17.61
CA LYS A 366 -15.22 11.26 -19.00
C LYS A 366 -14.37 10.40 -19.94
N ARG A 367 -14.10 9.14 -19.57
CA ARG A 367 -13.32 8.17 -20.37
C ARG A 367 -14.02 6.83 -20.34
N ASP A 368 -13.99 6.11 -21.46
CA ASP A 368 -14.48 4.74 -21.56
C ASP A 368 -13.67 3.81 -20.61
N PRO A 369 -14.31 3.20 -19.60
CA PRO A 369 -13.64 2.32 -18.64
C PRO A 369 -13.06 1.05 -19.26
N LEU A 370 -13.51 0.63 -20.44
CA LEU A 370 -13.06 -0.59 -21.14
C LEU A 370 -12.02 -0.31 -22.24
N ALA A 371 -11.56 0.94 -22.38
CA ALA A 371 -10.66 1.34 -23.48
C ALA A 371 -9.21 0.84 -23.37
N GLY A 372 -8.82 0.14 -22.30
CA GLY A 372 -7.45 -0.32 -22.10
C GLY A 372 -6.46 0.74 -21.60
N LYS A 373 -6.96 1.92 -21.21
CA LYS A 373 -6.16 3.10 -20.82
C LYS A 373 -6.61 3.65 -19.47
N THR A 374 -5.98 4.74 -19.04
CA THR A 374 -6.35 5.46 -17.82
C THR A 374 -7.84 5.76 -17.80
N VAL A 375 -8.54 5.37 -16.72
CA VAL A 375 -9.98 5.61 -16.55
C VAL A 375 -10.20 6.81 -15.62
N THR A 376 -10.16 6.61 -14.30
CA THR A 376 -10.35 7.72 -13.33
C THR A 376 -9.09 8.56 -13.14
N GLY A 377 -7.91 7.99 -13.42
CA GLY A 377 -6.62 8.68 -13.26
C GLY A 377 -6.14 8.79 -11.82
N GLY A 378 -6.50 7.81 -10.98
CA GLY A 378 -6.42 7.89 -9.52
C GLY A 378 -7.81 7.93 -8.90
N ILE A 379 -7.88 8.07 -7.58
CA ILE A 379 -9.16 8.03 -6.85
C ILE A 379 -10.09 9.21 -7.18
N ILE A 380 -11.38 8.93 -7.29
CA ILE A 380 -12.47 9.91 -7.17
C ILE A 380 -12.96 9.85 -5.73
N THR A 381 -12.98 11.00 -5.06
CA THR A 381 -13.47 11.13 -3.68
C THR A 381 -14.92 11.61 -3.68
N ILE A 382 -15.75 11.00 -2.86
CA ILE A 382 -17.12 11.46 -2.59
C ILE A 382 -17.09 12.33 -1.33
N ASN A 383 -17.00 13.64 -1.50
CA ASN A 383 -16.71 14.59 -0.42
C ASN A 383 -17.76 14.59 0.70
N ASP A 384 -19.02 14.47 0.32
CA ASP A 384 -20.17 14.49 1.23
C ASP A 384 -20.61 13.11 1.69
N SER A 385 -19.88 12.04 1.36
CA SER A 385 -20.18 10.71 1.88
C SER A 385 -19.85 10.59 3.36
N ALA A 386 -20.75 9.99 4.13
CA ALA A 386 -20.58 9.78 5.57
C ALA A 386 -19.35 8.91 5.87
N TRP A 387 -19.13 7.86 5.08
CA TRP A 387 -17.95 6.98 5.16
C TRP A 387 -16.65 7.63 4.67
N GLN A 388 -16.71 8.81 4.03
CA GLN A 388 -15.57 9.43 3.34
C GLN A 388 -14.95 8.46 2.31
N ILE A 389 -15.81 7.98 1.41
CA ILE A 389 -15.50 7.00 0.38
C ILE A 389 -14.63 7.62 -0.69
N SER A 390 -13.65 6.86 -1.16
CA SER A 390 -13.02 7.11 -2.45
C SER A 390 -12.89 5.80 -3.23
N PHE A 391 -12.91 5.91 -4.56
CA PHE A 391 -12.82 4.76 -5.45
C PHE A 391 -11.95 5.06 -6.67
N THR A 392 -11.34 4.05 -7.27
CA THR A 392 -10.55 4.21 -8.49
C THR A 392 -10.80 3.07 -9.46
N ILE A 393 -10.75 3.40 -10.75
CA ILE A 393 -10.65 2.43 -11.83
C ILE A 393 -9.31 2.72 -12.53
N ASN A 394 -8.35 1.82 -12.35
CA ASN A 394 -7.06 1.84 -13.07
C ASN A 394 -7.25 1.42 -14.54
N ARG A 395 -6.16 1.32 -15.31
CA ARG A 395 -6.21 0.77 -16.68
C ARG A 395 -6.83 -0.63 -16.67
N GLN A 396 -7.84 -0.87 -17.51
CA GLN A 396 -8.56 -2.14 -17.51
C GLN A 396 -8.10 -3.06 -18.65
N GLN A 397 -7.96 -4.36 -18.43
CA GLN A 397 -8.13 -5.05 -17.15
C GLN A 397 -6.87 -4.98 -16.28
N GLN A 398 -7.04 -4.94 -14.95
CA GLN A 398 -5.91 -4.95 -14.00
C GLN A 398 -5.33 -6.34 -13.74
N PHE A 399 -6.01 -7.40 -14.19
CA PHE A 399 -5.55 -8.78 -14.12
C PHE A 399 -5.46 -9.32 -15.55
N LYS A 400 -4.33 -9.95 -15.89
CA LYS A 400 -4.09 -10.42 -17.27
C LYS A 400 -5.14 -11.43 -17.77
N ASP A 401 -5.69 -12.24 -16.86
CA ASP A 401 -6.70 -13.26 -17.17
C ASP A 401 -8.16 -12.79 -17.02
N GLN A 402 -8.40 -11.50 -16.75
CA GLN A 402 -9.76 -10.98 -16.60
C GLN A 402 -10.48 -10.81 -17.96
N PRO A 403 -11.77 -11.15 -18.06
CA PRO A 403 -12.56 -10.91 -19.26
C PRO A 403 -12.50 -9.45 -19.74
N LYS A 404 -12.31 -9.27 -21.05
CA LYS A 404 -12.10 -7.94 -21.66
C LYS A 404 -13.29 -6.98 -21.58
N ASN A 405 -14.47 -7.50 -21.25
CA ASN A 405 -15.71 -6.73 -21.09
C ASN A 405 -16.01 -6.37 -19.63
N GLU A 406 -15.12 -6.69 -18.69
CA GLU A 406 -15.26 -6.38 -17.27
C GLU A 406 -14.37 -5.22 -16.84
N ILE A 407 -14.82 -4.51 -15.81
CA ILE A 407 -14.01 -3.60 -15.02
C ILE A 407 -13.99 -4.05 -13.56
N SER A 408 -12.89 -3.79 -12.87
CA SER A 408 -12.79 -3.91 -11.41
C SER A 408 -12.49 -2.55 -10.79
N THR A 409 -13.42 -2.08 -9.97
CA THR A 409 -13.31 -0.84 -9.19
C THR A 409 -12.80 -1.14 -7.80
N TRP A 410 -11.74 -0.45 -7.36
CA TRP A 410 -11.30 -0.50 -5.97
C TRP A 410 -11.95 0.62 -5.17
N ILE A 411 -12.48 0.31 -3.99
CA ILE A 411 -13.23 1.21 -3.11
C ILE A 411 -12.64 1.11 -1.71
N TYR A 412 -12.52 2.23 -1.00
CA TYR A 412 -12.23 2.24 0.43
C TYR A 412 -12.96 3.39 1.13
N ALA A 413 -13.06 3.29 2.46
CA ALA A 413 -13.64 4.32 3.32
C ALA A 413 -12.66 4.70 4.43
N LEU A 414 -12.48 6.00 4.65
CA LEU A 414 -11.70 6.49 5.79
C LEU A 414 -12.44 6.24 7.12
N TYR A 415 -13.78 6.36 7.13
CA TYR A 415 -14.56 6.24 8.36
C TYR A 415 -15.31 4.91 8.47
N SER A 416 -14.93 4.09 9.46
CA SER A 416 -15.43 2.73 9.64
C SER A 416 -16.54 2.55 10.68
N ASP A 417 -16.83 3.55 11.50
CA ASP A 417 -17.77 3.48 12.64
C ASP A 417 -19.01 4.39 12.48
N VAL A 418 -19.31 4.82 11.24
CA VAL A 418 -20.43 5.71 10.94
C VAL A 418 -21.36 5.09 9.91
N ASN A 419 -22.67 5.34 10.04
CA ASN A 419 -23.65 4.87 9.06
C ASN A 419 -23.44 5.52 7.69
N GLY A 420 -23.69 4.76 6.61
CA GLY A 420 -23.72 5.28 5.25
C GLY A 420 -24.95 6.16 4.96
N ASP A 421 -24.89 6.85 3.82
CA ASP A 421 -25.92 7.77 3.36
C ASP A 421 -27.09 7.05 2.70
N TYR A 422 -26.87 5.87 2.11
CA TYR A 422 -27.91 4.99 1.57
C TYR A 422 -28.06 3.73 2.43
N ILE A 423 -26.96 2.98 2.62
CA ILE A 423 -26.91 1.84 3.54
C ILE A 423 -26.67 2.33 4.97
N LYS A 424 -27.67 2.17 5.83
CA LYS A 424 -27.68 2.71 7.20
C LYS A 424 -26.89 1.88 8.21
N LYS A 425 -25.68 1.48 7.84
CA LYS A 425 -24.74 0.71 8.66
C LYS A 425 -23.32 1.26 8.50
N PRO A 426 -22.41 1.00 9.45
CA PRO A 426 -20.98 1.14 9.23
C PRO A 426 -20.48 0.19 8.15
N ILE A 427 -19.42 0.58 7.43
CA ILE A 427 -18.85 -0.23 6.33
C ILE A 427 -18.36 -1.62 6.80
N THR A 428 -17.94 -1.74 8.07
CA THR A 428 -17.48 -2.99 8.69
C THR A 428 -18.61 -4.02 8.87
N GLU A 429 -19.86 -3.58 8.86
CA GLU A 429 -21.05 -4.43 8.93
C GLU A 429 -21.67 -4.73 7.56
N CYS A 430 -21.04 -4.25 6.48
CA CYS A 430 -21.58 -4.35 5.12
C CYS A 430 -21.00 -5.54 4.36
N SER A 431 -21.87 -6.30 3.71
CA SER A 431 -21.52 -7.25 2.66
C SER A 431 -20.95 -6.53 1.43
N GLY A 432 -20.35 -7.28 0.51
CA GLY A 432 -19.86 -6.71 -0.74
C GLY A 432 -20.92 -5.94 -1.52
N ASN A 433 -22.12 -6.52 -1.68
CA ASN A 433 -23.20 -5.86 -2.41
C ASN A 433 -23.67 -4.60 -1.68
N GLU A 434 -23.70 -4.56 -0.35
CA GLU A 434 -24.08 -3.35 0.39
C GLU A 434 -23.06 -2.21 0.23
N ILE A 435 -21.76 -2.51 0.22
CA ILE A 435 -20.72 -1.51 -0.09
C ILE A 435 -20.90 -1.00 -1.54
N CYS A 436 -21.20 -1.90 -2.48
CA CYS A 436 -21.47 -1.54 -3.87
C CYS A 436 -22.72 -0.64 -3.97
N GLN A 437 -23.80 -0.94 -3.22
CA GLN A 437 -25.02 -0.12 -3.21
C GLN A 437 -24.76 1.30 -2.72
N GLU A 438 -24.03 1.47 -1.61
CA GLU A 438 -23.64 2.79 -1.11
C GLU A 438 -22.83 3.57 -2.15
N TRP A 439 -21.88 2.91 -2.80
CA TRP A 439 -21.09 3.53 -3.86
C TRP A 439 -21.94 3.94 -5.07
N LEU A 440 -22.79 3.05 -5.59
CA LEU A 440 -23.67 3.34 -6.73
C LEU A 440 -24.64 4.49 -6.45
N TYR A 441 -25.14 4.60 -5.21
CA TYR A 441 -25.94 5.75 -4.77
C TYR A 441 -25.18 7.07 -4.95
N HIS A 442 -23.93 7.11 -4.50
CA HIS A 442 -23.07 8.29 -4.63
C HIS A 442 -22.64 8.60 -6.07
N LEU A 443 -22.76 7.64 -6.99
CA LEU A 443 -22.60 7.88 -8.44
C LEU A 443 -23.84 8.49 -9.11
N GLY A 444 -24.98 8.58 -8.40
CA GLY A 444 -26.23 9.07 -8.97
C GLY A 444 -27.03 8.02 -9.73
N VAL A 445 -26.77 6.73 -9.48
CA VAL A 445 -27.61 5.64 -10.02
C VAL A 445 -29.03 5.76 -9.46
N PRO A 446 -30.08 5.61 -10.27
CA PRO A 446 -31.46 5.62 -9.79
C PRO A 446 -31.68 4.59 -8.68
N THR A 447 -32.25 5.02 -7.56
CA THR A 447 -32.38 4.19 -6.35
C THR A 447 -33.20 2.92 -6.55
N ASP A 448 -34.11 2.92 -7.53
CA ASP A 448 -34.90 1.76 -7.94
C ASP A 448 -34.08 0.68 -8.66
N LYS A 449 -32.83 0.96 -9.06
CA LYS A 449 -31.92 0.01 -9.71
C LYS A 449 -30.76 -0.45 -8.85
N ILE A 450 -30.43 0.30 -7.79
CA ILE A 450 -29.17 0.14 -7.03
C ILE A 450 -29.02 -1.28 -6.48
N GLU A 451 -30.05 -1.83 -5.85
CA GLU A 451 -30.00 -3.14 -5.21
C GLU A 451 -29.73 -4.26 -6.25
N ASP A 452 -30.50 -4.27 -7.35
CA ASP A 452 -30.34 -5.27 -8.42
C ASP A 452 -28.96 -5.18 -9.09
N LEU A 453 -28.48 -3.96 -9.37
CA LEU A 453 -27.17 -3.75 -9.99
C LEU A 453 -26.02 -4.23 -9.09
N ALA A 454 -26.12 -4.00 -7.78
CA ALA A 454 -25.11 -4.43 -6.82
C ALA A 454 -25.16 -5.94 -6.55
N LYS A 455 -26.35 -6.52 -6.36
CA LYS A 455 -26.51 -7.94 -6.01
C LYS A 455 -26.35 -8.89 -7.19
N HIS A 456 -26.83 -8.50 -8.37
CA HIS A 456 -26.98 -9.41 -9.51
C HIS A 456 -26.12 -9.05 -10.71
N ALA A 457 -25.72 -7.78 -10.83
CA ALA A 457 -24.89 -7.31 -11.94
C ALA A 457 -23.43 -7.02 -11.56
N SER A 458 -23.08 -7.21 -10.29
CA SER A 458 -21.74 -6.97 -9.74
C SER A 458 -21.34 -8.09 -8.80
N ASN A 459 -20.03 -8.32 -8.70
CA ASN A 459 -19.44 -9.16 -7.67
C ASN A 459 -18.42 -8.32 -6.90
N THR A 460 -18.70 -8.06 -5.63
CA THR A 460 -17.90 -7.17 -4.79
C THR A 460 -17.31 -7.93 -3.62
N ILE A 461 -15.99 -7.87 -3.47
CA ILE A 461 -15.28 -8.60 -2.42
C ILE A 461 -14.72 -7.61 -1.41
N PRO A 462 -15.28 -7.53 -0.19
CA PRO A 462 -14.73 -6.73 0.89
C PRO A 462 -13.55 -7.42 1.57
N VAL A 463 -12.61 -6.63 2.05
CA VAL A 463 -11.48 -7.03 2.89
C VAL A 463 -11.45 -6.14 4.12
N TYR A 464 -11.35 -6.74 5.30
CA TYR A 464 -11.09 -6.04 6.54
C TYR A 464 -9.61 -6.20 6.91
N MET A 465 -8.91 -5.08 7.13
CA MET A 465 -7.48 -5.02 7.41
C MET A 465 -7.26 -4.24 8.72
N PRO A 466 -7.07 -4.92 9.87
CA PRO A 466 -7.01 -4.26 11.19
C PRO A 466 -5.88 -3.24 11.33
N TYR A 467 -4.85 -3.35 10.51
CA TYR A 467 -3.60 -2.60 10.63
C TYR A 467 -3.34 -1.68 9.43
N ILE A 468 -4.32 -1.45 8.56
CA ILE A 468 -4.07 -0.73 7.30
C ILE A 468 -3.59 0.71 7.51
N THR A 469 -3.97 1.35 8.62
CA THR A 469 -3.53 2.69 9.01
C THR A 469 -2.29 2.71 9.92
N SER A 470 -1.75 1.54 10.29
CA SER A 470 -0.70 1.42 11.32
C SER A 470 0.55 2.24 11.05
N TYR A 471 0.92 2.49 9.77
CA TYR A 471 2.09 3.32 9.44
C TYR A 471 1.98 4.77 9.91
N PHE A 472 0.76 5.27 10.07
CA PHE A 472 0.49 6.67 10.38
C PHE A 472 0.11 6.93 11.83
N MET A 473 0.08 5.90 12.67
CA MET A 473 -0.13 6.08 14.11
C MET A 473 0.90 7.05 14.68
N THR A 474 0.47 7.89 15.63
CA THR A 474 1.35 8.81 16.36
C THR A 474 2.51 8.05 16.97
N ARG A 475 3.71 8.57 16.78
CA ARG A 475 4.97 7.93 17.19
C ARG A 475 5.94 8.97 17.72
N ALA A 476 6.95 8.48 18.43
CA ALA A 476 8.14 9.21 18.83
C ALA A 476 9.39 8.71 18.10
N ILE A 477 10.46 9.50 18.13
CA ILE A 477 11.80 9.04 17.76
C ILE A 477 12.19 7.85 18.65
N GLY A 478 12.57 6.73 18.03
CA GLY A 478 12.90 5.48 18.71
C GLY A 478 11.82 4.40 18.65
N ASP A 479 10.56 4.75 18.34
CA ASP A 479 9.49 3.74 18.19
C ASP A 479 9.71 2.81 16.99
N ARG A 480 10.47 3.25 15.98
CA ARG A 480 10.91 2.41 14.87
C ARG A 480 12.39 2.07 15.04
N PRO A 481 12.80 0.81 14.84
CA PRO A 481 14.21 0.47 14.85
C PRO A 481 14.95 1.20 13.74
N LEU A 482 16.25 1.41 13.94
CA LEU A 482 17.13 1.73 12.81
C LEU A 482 17.16 0.56 11.83
N VAL A 483 17.55 0.85 10.58
CA VAL A 483 17.73 -0.21 9.57
C VAL A 483 18.85 -1.20 9.97
N VAL A 484 19.89 -0.73 10.68
CA VAL A 484 21.01 -1.54 11.20
C VAL A 484 21.31 -1.14 12.64
#